data_AF-A0A5N8WG55-F1
#
_entry.id   AF-A0A5N8WG55-F1
#
_cell.length_a   1.000
_cell.length_b   1.000
_cell.length_c   1.000
_cell.angle_alpha   90.00
_cell.angle_beta   90.00
_cell.angle_gamma   90.00
#
_symmetry.space_group_name_H-M   'P 1'
#
loop_
_entity.id
_entity.type
_entity.pdbx_description
1 polymer ?
#
loop_
_entity_poly.entity_id
_entity_poly.type
_entity_poly.pdbx_seq_one_letter_code
_entity_poly.pdbx_strand_id
1 'polypeptide(L)'
;ELLSPPPLHRRHAAWAVLAVRPARDEDFDTTLGRVRGRVRALLTDLENSGVPDAHAWPRPFDTGPRSARYAIGLGHTPPDASRLAEIFNRWTRGLPGVDITCAECGAIPTPSTWP
;
A
#
# COMPACT_ATOMS: atom_id res chain seq x y z
N GLU A 1 17.98 -15.23 22.16
CA GLU A 1 18.18 -14.27 21.05
C GLU A 1 17.00 -14.41 20.11
N LEU A 2 16.02 -13.50 20.19
CA LEU A 2 14.89 -13.50 19.27
C LEU A 2 15.39 -12.95 17.95
N LEU A 3 15.45 -13.79 16.92
CA LEU A 3 15.77 -13.40 15.55
C LEU A 3 14.83 -12.25 15.17
N SER A 4 15.35 -11.03 15.10
CA SER A 4 14.58 -9.91 14.58
C SER A 4 14.09 -10.31 13.20
N PRO A 5 12.77 -10.31 12.93
CA PRO A 5 12.27 -10.67 11.62
C PRO A 5 12.96 -9.81 10.57
N PRO A 6 13.41 -10.39 9.45
CA PRO A 6 14.11 -9.62 8.42
C PRO A 6 13.27 -8.41 8.04
N PRO A 7 13.89 -7.23 7.84
CA PRO A 7 13.16 -5.99 7.62
C PRO A 7 12.09 -6.19 6.55
N LEU A 8 10.83 -5.84 6.85
CA LEU A 8 9.70 -6.16 5.98
C LEU A 8 9.91 -5.66 4.53
N HIS A 9 10.64 -4.55 4.35
CA HIS A 9 11.03 -4.01 3.05
C HIS A 9 11.82 -5.00 2.15
N ARG A 10 12.46 -6.02 2.75
CA ARG A 10 13.25 -7.06 2.06
C ARG A 10 12.47 -8.36 1.83
N ARG A 11 11.29 -8.52 2.44
CA ARG A 11 10.46 -9.73 2.29
C ARG A 11 9.73 -9.76 0.95
N HIS A 12 9.53 -8.60 0.33
CA HIS A 12 8.76 -8.46 -0.89
C HIS A 12 9.67 -7.98 -2.03
N ALA A 13 9.52 -8.60 -3.20
CA ALA A 13 10.26 -8.20 -4.40
C ALA A 13 9.72 -6.88 -4.98
N ALA A 14 8.45 -6.57 -4.72
CA ALA A 14 7.80 -5.34 -5.14
C ALA A 14 6.81 -4.83 -4.09
N TRP A 15 6.50 -3.54 -4.19
CA TRP A 15 5.65 -2.79 -3.29
C TRP A 15 4.61 -2.01 -4.10
N ALA A 16 3.40 -1.89 -3.57
CA ALA A 16 2.46 -0.86 -3.98
C ALA A 16 2.50 0.28 -2.95
N VAL A 17 2.71 1.50 -3.43
CA VAL A 17 2.68 2.72 -2.63
C VAL A 17 1.34 3.38 -2.83
N LEU A 18 0.59 3.49 -1.75
CA LEU A 18 -0.69 4.17 -1.70
C LEU A 18 -0.47 5.59 -1.18
N ALA A 19 -0.64 6.60 -2.03
CA ALA A 19 -0.60 8.00 -1.65
C ALA A 19 -2.03 8.50 -1.41
N VAL A 20 -2.27 8.99 -0.19
CA VAL A 20 -3.58 9.54 0.22
C VAL A 20 -3.44 11.03 0.45
N ARG A 21 -4.34 11.79 -0.15
CA ARG A 21 -4.53 13.24 0.00
C ARG A 21 -6.03 13.52 0.11
N PRO A 22 -6.44 14.63 0.74
CA PRO A 22 -7.85 15.02 0.75
C PRO A 22 -8.38 15.16 -0.68
N ALA A 23 -9.60 14.66 -0.91
CA ALA A 23 -10.34 15.04 -2.11
C ALA A 23 -10.69 16.54 -2.08
N ARG A 24 -11.14 17.10 -3.21
CA ARG A 24 -11.61 18.49 -3.26
C ARG A 24 -12.72 18.68 -2.23
N ASP A 25 -12.60 19.73 -1.43
CA ASP A 25 -13.58 20.12 -0.39
C ASP A 25 -13.85 19.04 0.68
N GLU A 26 -12.96 18.05 0.83
CA GLU A 26 -13.05 16.98 1.83
C GLU A 26 -11.88 17.08 2.83
N ASP A 27 -12.16 16.76 4.09
CA ASP A 27 -11.12 16.65 5.12
C ASP A 27 -10.27 15.39 4.91
N PHE A 28 -8.99 15.49 5.29
CA PHE A 28 -8.04 14.39 5.11
C PHE A 28 -8.47 13.11 5.85
N ASP A 29 -9.01 13.25 7.06
CA ASP A 29 -9.47 12.12 7.88
C ASP A 29 -10.63 11.37 7.25
N THR A 30 -11.53 12.07 6.55
CA THR A 30 -12.64 11.45 5.82
C THR A 30 -12.13 10.60 4.65
N THR A 31 -11.20 11.15 3.87
CA THR A 31 -10.56 10.41 2.77
C THR A 31 -9.79 9.21 3.31
N LEU A 32 -9.05 9.38 4.41
CA LEU A 32 -8.28 8.33 5.05
C LEU A 32 -9.17 7.22 5.64
N GLY A 33 -10.32 7.56 6.21
CA GLY A 33 -11.32 6.61 6.68
C GLY A 33 -11.86 5.74 5.55
N ARG A 34 -12.19 6.34 4.40
CA ARG A 34 -12.64 5.63 3.19
C ARG A 34 -11.57 4.67 2.66
N VAL A 35 -10.31 5.12 2.62
CA VAL A 35 -9.17 4.30 2.23
C VAL A 35 -9.01 3.10 3.16
N ARG A 36 -8.96 3.31 4.48
CA ARG A 36 -8.82 2.24 5.47
C ARG A 36 -9.92 1.19 5.34
N GLY A 37 -11.17 1.60 5.12
CA GLY A 37 -12.28 0.69 4.90
C GLY A 37 -12.14 -0.17 3.63
N ARG A 38 -11.43 0.33 2.61
CA ARG A 38 -11.26 -0.36 1.31
C ARG A 38 -9.93 -1.11 1.15
N VAL A 39 -8.94 -0.89 2.01
CA VAL A 39 -7.67 -1.64 1.97
C VAL A 39 -7.91 -3.15 2.08
N ARG A 40 -8.86 -3.60 2.90
CA ARG A 40 -9.20 -5.03 2.99
C ARG A 40 -9.68 -5.60 1.66
N ALA A 41 -10.52 -4.86 0.93
CA ALA A 41 -10.97 -5.27 -0.40
C ALA A 41 -9.81 -5.34 -1.40
N LEU A 42 -8.86 -4.39 -1.33
CA LEU A 42 -7.64 -4.44 -2.16
C LEU A 42 -6.82 -5.71 -1.89
N LEU A 43 -6.61 -6.06 -0.61
CA LEU A 43 -5.87 -7.27 -0.25
C LEU A 43 -6.56 -8.53 -0.77
N THR A 44 -7.89 -8.60 -0.68
CA THR A 44 -8.66 -9.71 -1.26
C THR A 44 -8.56 -9.77 -2.79
N ASP A 45 -8.63 -8.63 -3.48
CA ASP A 45 -8.48 -8.59 -4.95
C ASP A 45 -7.06 -9.02 -5.40
N LEU A 46 -6.04 -8.66 -4.62
CA LEU A 46 -4.65 -9.07 -4.82
C LEU A 46 -4.47 -10.58 -4.59
N GLU A 47 -5.01 -11.12 -3.50
CA GLU A 47 -5.01 -12.55 -3.21
C GLU A 47 -5.66 -13.34 -4.34
N ASN A 48 -6.87 -12.95 -4.77
CA ASN A 48 -7.59 -13.56 -5.89
C ASN A 48 -6.85 -13.45 -7.23
N SER A 49 -5.88 -12.53 -7.34
CA SER A 49 -5.06 -12.32 -8.54
C SER A 49 -3.68 -12.98 -8.45
N GLY A 50 -3.48 -13.87 -7.47
CA GLY A 50 -2.24 -14.63 -7.32
C GLY A 50 -1.20 -13.99 -6.40
N VAL A 51 -1.61 -13.03 -5.54
CA VAL A 51 -0.73 -12.37 -4.57
C VAL A 51 -1.16 -12.71 -3.13
N PRO A 52 -1.09 -13.98 -2.71
CA PRO A 52 -1.60 -14.40 -1.40
C PRO A 52 -0.80 -13.79 -0.24
N ASP A 53 0.47 -13.45 -0.47
CA ASP A 53 1.34 -12.82 0.51
C ASP A 53 1.23 -11.28 0.51
N ALA A 54 0.16 -10.72 -0.07
CA ALA A 54 -0.06 -9.28 -0.06
C ALA A 54 -0.27 -8.78 1.38
N HIS A 55 0.51 -7.80 1.80
CA HIS A 55 0.44 -7.30 3.17
C HIS A 55 0.57 -5.78 3.25
N ALA A 56 -0.47 -5.12 3.77
CA ALA A 56 -0.44 -3.69 4.04
C ALA A 56 0.31 -3.40 5.33
N TRP A 57 1.22 -2.43 5.30
CA TRP A 57 1.83 -1.92 6.52
C TRP A 57 0.79 -1.24 7.41
N PRO A 58 0.85 -1.46 8.73
CA PRO A 58 -0.16 -0.93 9.66
C PRO A 58 -0.05 0.58 9.85
N ARG A 59 1.10 1.18 9.53
CA ARG A 59 1.36 2.61 9.65
C ARG A 59 1.90 3.16 8.31
N PRO A 60 1.60 4.43 8.01
CA PRO A 60 2.24 5.09 6.88
C PRO A 60 3.75 5.20 7.12
N PHE A 61 4.53 5.11 6.03
CA PHE A 61 5.98 5.29 6.11
C PHE A 61 6.41 6.74 5.83
N ASP A 62 5.48 7.56 5.34
CA ASP A 62 5.65 9.00 5.12
C ASP A 62 4.32 9.70 5.41
N THR A 63 4.36 10.77 6.21
CA THR A 63 3.19 11.55 6.62
C THR A 63 3.49 13.03 6.53
N GLY A 64 2.54 13.79 6.00
CA GLY A 64 2.53 15.24 6.00
C GLY A 64 1.19 15.79 6.54
N PRO A 65 1.04 17.12 6.67
CA PRO A 65 -0.12 17.74 7.29
C PRO A 65 -1.48 17.36 6.66
N ARG A 66 -1.49 17.03 5.37
CA ARG A 66 -2.68 16.60 4.61
C ARG A 66 -2.35 15.46 3.65
N SER A 67 -1.41 14.59 4.03
CA SER A 67 -0.99 13.48 3.18
C SER A 67 -0.43 12.33 3.97
N ALA A 68 -0.63 11.10 3.48
CA ALA A 68 0.05 9.93 4.01
C ALA A 68 0.40 8.97 2.86
N ARG A 69 1.51 8.24 3.01
CA ARG A 69 1.90 7.16 2.10
C ARG A 69 1.99 5.84 2.85
N TYR A 70 1.29 4.85 2.33
CA TYR A 70 1.28 3.49 2.85
C TYR A 70 1.99 2.56 1.88
N ALA A 71 2.64 1.54 2.43
CA ALA A 71 3.27 0.49 1.65
C ALA A 71 2.42 -0.79 1.76
N ILE A 72 2.21 -1.46 0.63
CA ILE A 72 1.63 -2.79 0.56
C ILE A 72 2.66 -3.69 -0.11
N GLY A 73 3.15 -4.69 0.60
CA GLY A 73 4.05 -5.69 0.03
C GLY A 73 3.29 -6.59 -0.94
N LEU A 74 3.84 -6.84 -2.14
CA LEU A 74 3.21 -7.65 -3.19
C LEU A 74 3.78 -9.07 -3.29
N GLY A 75 4.27 -9.61 -2.18
CA GLY A 75 4.93 -10.92 -2.16
C GLY A 75 6.29 -10.97 -2.89
N HIS A 76 6.79 -12.19 -3.06
CA HIS A 76 8.07 -12.46 -3.76
C HIS A 76 7.90 -12.56 -5.28
N THR A 77 6.73 -13.02 -5.74
CA THR A 77 6.38 -13.18 -7.16
C THR A 77 5.15 -12.34 -7.49
N PRO A 78 5.29 -11.01 -7.60
CA PRO A 78 4.18 -10.15 -7.95
C PRO A 78 3.68 -10.48 -9.38
N PRO A 79 2.39 -10.28 -9.68
CA PRO A 79 1.87 -10.33 -11.05
C PRO A 79 2.55 -9.29 -11.92
N ASP A 80 2.40 -9.42 -13.23
CA ASP A 80 2.92 -8.42 -14.15
C ASP A 80 2.30 -7.02 -13.91
N ALA A 81 3.00 -6.00 -14.39
CA ALA A 81 2.63 -4.60 -14.17
C ALA A 81 1.24 -4.26 -14.75
N SER A 82 0.85 -4.86 -15.87
CA SER A 82 -0.45 -4.62 -16.51
C SER A 82 -1.58 -5.14 -15.64
N ARG A 83 -1.44 -6.36 -15.09
CA ARG A 83 -2.43 -6.96 -14.21
C ARG A 83 -2.57 -6.18 -12.90
N LEU A 84 -1.46 -5.73 -12.32
CA LEU A 84 -1.48 -4.87 -11.15
C LEU A 84 -2.17 -3.54 -11.44
N ALA A 85 -1.86 -2.90 -12.57
CA ALA A 85 -2.50 -1.65 -12.99
C ALA A 85 -4.03 -1.81 -13.14
N GLU A 86 -4.51 -2.93 -13.68
CA GLU A 86 -5.95 -3.21 -13.77
C GLU A 86 -6.62 -3.30 -12.39
N ILE A 87 -6.03 -4.05 -11.46
CA ILE A 87 -6.54 -4.21 -10.09
C ILE A 87 -6.59 -2.84 -9.41
N PHE A 88 -5.50 -2.09 -9.50
CA PHE A 88 -5.36 -0.77 -8.93
C PHE A 88 -6.34 0.24 -9.50
N ASN A 89 -6.52 0.27 -10.82
CA ASN A 89 -7.47 1.16 -11.48
C ASN A 89 -8.93 0.84 -11.10
N ARG A 90 -9.27 -0.44 -10.92
CA ARG A 90 -10.59 -0.82 -10.40
C ARG A 90 -10.76 -0.38 -8.96
N TRP A 91 -9.73 -0.56 -8.13
CA TRP A 91 -9.80 -0.26 -6.72
C TRP A 91 -9.80 1.25 -6.40
N THR A 92 -9.04 2.06 -7.13
CA THR A 92 -9.01 3.53 -6.97
C THR A 92 -10.26 4.21 -7.54
N ARG A 93 -11.07 3.49 -8.33
CA ARG A 93 -12.33 4.02 -8.83
C ARG A 93 -13.27 4.39 -7.66
N GLY A 94 -13.69 5.65 -7.63
CA GLY A 94 -14.52 6.21 -6.55
C GLY A 94 -13.74 6.59 -5.29
N LEU A 95 -12.40 6.63 -5.35
CA LEU A 95 -11.52 7.12 -4.30
C LEU A 95 -10.79 8.40 -4.75
N PRO A 96 -11.47 9.56 -4.80
CA PRO A 96 -10.79 10.81 -5.11
C PRO A 96 -9.70 11.10 -4.07
N GLY A 97 -8.58 11.67 -4.51
CA GLY A 97 -7.43 11.97 -3.64
C GLY A 97 -6.52 10.78 -3.33
N VAL A 98 -6.74 9.63 -3.99
CA VAL A 98 -5.96 8.40 -3.76
C VAL A 98 -5.26 7.97 -5.04
N ASP A 99 -3.94 7.83 -4.96
CA ASP A 99 -3.10 7.31 -6.03
C ASP A 99 -2.38 6.05 -5.56
N ILE A 100 -2.10 5.13 -6.48
CA ILE A 100 -1.32 3.93 -6.20
C ILE A 100 -0.28 3.68 -7.29
N THR A 101 0.96 3.42 -6.88
CA THR A 101 2.10 3.21 -7.79
C THR A 101 2.90 2.00 -7.37
N CYS A 102 3.41 1.22 -8.34
CA CYS A 102 4.37 0.15 -8.04
C CYS A 102 5.76 0.71 -7.77
N ALA A 103 6.48 0.10 -6.84
CA ALA A 103 7.88 0.39 -6.53
C ALA A 103 8.65 -0.93 -6.34
N GLU A 104 9.92 -0.94 -6.76
CA GLU A 104 10.80 -2.10 -6.59
C GLU A 104 11.24 -2.28 -5.12
N CYS A 105 11.75 -3.46 -4.78
CA CYS A 105 12.36 -3.72 -3.48
C CYS A 105 13.47 -2.70 -3.16
N GLY A 106 13.45 -2.12 -1.95
CA GLY A 106 14.42 -1.12 -1.51
C GLY A 106 14.10 0.33 -1.88
N ALA A 107 13.12 0.59 -2.76
CA ALA A 107 12.61 1.94 -3.02
C ALA A 107 11.70 2.46 -1.90
N ILE A 108 11.18 1.55 -1.05
CA ILE A 108 10.46 1.91 0.18
C ILE A 108 11.49 2.11 1.30
N PRO A 109 11.51 3.30 1.94
CA PRO A 109 12.42 3.54 3.05
C PRO A 109 12.16 2.55 4.17
N THR A 110 13.22 2.18 4.89
CA THR A 110 13.05 1.44 6.15
C THR A 110 12.36 2.38 7.14
N PRO A 111 11.17 2.06 7.66
CA PRO A 111 10.54 2.83 8.72
C PRO A 111 11.50 2.91 9.89
N SER A 112 11.74 4.14 10.35
CA SER A 112 12.70 4.46 11.39
C SER A 112 12.27 3.99 12.79
N THR A 113 11.20 3.19 12.93
CA THR A 113 10.80 2.65 14.23
C THR A 113 9.94 1.40 14.06
N TRP A 114 10.50 0.24 14.44
CA TRP A 114 9.72 -0.91 14.88
C TRP A 114 10.21 -1.31 16.28
N PRO A 115 9.31 -1.50 17.26
CA PRO A 115 9.63 -2.23 18.49
C PRO A 115 9.80 -3.73 18.23
#